data_AF-A0A4R2IMV1-F1
#
_entry.id   AF-A0A4R2IMV1-F1
#
_cell.length_a   1.000
_cell.length_b   1.000
_cell.length_c   1.000
_cell.angle_alpha   90.00
_cell.angle_beta   90.00
_cell.angle_gamma   90.00
#
_symmetry.space_group_name_H-M   'P 1'
#
loop_
_entity.id
_entity.type
_entity.pdbx_description
1 polymer ?
#
loop_
_entity_poly.entity_id
_entity_poly.type
_entity_poly.pdbx_seq_one_letter_code
_entity_poly.pdbx_strand_id
1 'polypeptide(L)'
;MDGWQRPNPHLDRALELVSEDFAGLHTDLSTAGADVFLASGQPRKALRWLHSRIVVPAKPSFNEDLLVDFAHAAAETARAARDAEDANAEAQALATLDELLARWPTEPFTSERPDVVDTAMAKALYRAEVARCRGEAGQIQLWRRAIDRCHAAGALWPEATSRLRCAEAMLATGSRTSTVSELLRQAHATAVELGAQPLRNEVESLARMARITLREPAAIADTPRVQGALASLTAREREILTFLVAGRTNHEIATALVISTKTVSVHVTNILRKTGTSTRVEAAALADRLATSRDN
;
A
#
# COMPACT_ATOMS: atom_id res chain seq x y z
N MET A 1 -6.86 -18.37 -19.92
CA MET A 1 -7.35 -17.23 -20.73
C MET A 1 -6.23 -16.21 -20.78
N ASP A 2 -5.31 -16.42 -21.72
CA ASP A 2 -4.10 -15.62 -21.99
C ASP A 2 -4.44 -14.36 -22.78
N GLY A 3 -4.77 -13.28 -22.08
CA GLY A 3 -5.08 -11.98 -22.71
C GLY A 3 -3.93 -10.98 -22.76
N TRP A 4 -2.84 -11.21 -22.02
CA TRP A 4 -1.81 -10.17 -21.75
C TRP A 4 -0.44 -10.43 -22.40
N GLN A 5 -0.30 -11.46 -23.24
CA GLN A 5 0.99 -11.85 -23.82
C GLN A 5 1.29 -11.26 -25.22
N ARG A 6 0.50 -10.30 -25.71
CA ARG A 6 0.88 -9.57 -26.92
C ARG A 6 1.35 -8.16 -26.58
N PRO A 7 2.59 -7.78 -26.95
CA PRO A 7 2.97 -6.38 -26.95
C PRO A 7 2.05 -5.61 -27.91
N ASN A 8 1.66 -4.40 -27.52
CA ASN A 8 0.80 -3.55 -28.34
C ASN A 8 1.59 -3.09 -29.58
N PRO A 9 1.22 -3.51 -30.80
CA PRO A 9 2.01 -3.22 -32.01
C PRO A 9 2.12 -1.72 -32.31
N HIS A 10 1.14 -0.92 -31.85
CA HIS A 10 1.21 0.53 -31.98
C HIS A 10 2.24 1.16 -31.04
N LEU A 11 2.41 0.57 -29.84
CA LEU A 11 3.40 1.04 -28.88
C LEU A 11 4.81 0.63 -29.29
N ASP A 12 5.00 -0.62 -29.72
CA ASP A 12 6.29 -1.06 -30.26
C ASP A 12 6.71 -0.17 -31.42
N ARG A 13 5.77 0.14 -32.33
CA ARG A 13 6.04 1.04 -33.45
C ARG A 13 6.35 2.46 -33.01
N ALA A 14 5.70 2.97 -31.97
CA ALA A 14 6.01 4.28 -31.40
C ALA A 14 7.41 4.29 -30.75
N LEU A 15 7.77 3.23 -30.02
CA LEU A 15 9.09 3.07 -29.40
C LEU A 15 10.20 2.87 -30.45
N GLU A 16 9.93 2.22 -31.59
CA GLU A 16 10.88 2.13 -32.71
C GLU A 16 11.19 3.49 -33.34
N LEU A 17 10.18 4.36 -33.43
CA LEU A 17 10.32 5.69 -34.04
C LEU A 17 11.00 6.70 -33.10
N VAL A 18 11.00 6.43 -31.80
CA VAL A 18 11.61 7.28 -30.78
C VAL A 18 12.92 6.64 -30.31
N SER A 19 14.05 7.13 -30.83
CA SER A 19 15.38 6.66 -30.40
C SER A 19 15.53 6.69 -28.87
N GLU A 20 16.22 5.70 -28.30
CA GLU A 20 16.56 5.67 -26.86
C GLU A 20 17.30 6.95 -26.43
N ASP A 21 18.02 7.59 -27.36
CA ASP A 21 18.83 8.79 -27.16
C ASP A 21 18.09 10.11 -27.45
N PHE A 22 16.81 10.05 -27.83
CA PHE A 22 16.02 11.27 -28.12
C PHE A 22 15.52 11.93 -26.82
N ALA A 23 16.19 13.00 -26.41
CA ALA A 23 15.88 13.77 -25.20
C ALA A 23 14.70 14.76 -25.32
N GLY A 24 14.13 14.93 -26.52
CA GLY A 24 13.10 15.95 -26.81
C GLY A 24 11.65 15.53 -26.56
N LEU A 25 11.41 14.44 -25.82
CA LEU A 25 10.04 14.01 -25.50
C LEU A 25 9.41 14.87 -24.41
N HIS A 26 8.10 15.04 -24.51
CA HIS A 26 7.29 15.59 -23.43
C HIS A 26 7.38 14.70 -22.17
N THR A 27 7.25 15.29 -20.99
CA THR A 27 7.27 14.59 -19.69
C THR A 27 6.34 13.37 -19.69
N ASP A 28 5.09 13.56 -20.14
CA ASP A 28 4.09 12.48 -20.18
C ASP A 28 4.50 11.28 -21.04
N LEU A 29 5.18 11.51 -22.18
CA LEU A 29 5.67 10.44 -23.04
C LEU A 29 6.85 9.70 -22.39
N SER A 30 7.66 10.41 -21.61
CA SER A 30 8.78 9.83 -20.87
C SER A 30 8.26 8.91 -19.76
N THR A 31 7.30 9.38 -18.96
CA THR A 31 6.63 8.59 -17.91
C THR A 31 5.91 7.38 -18.50
N ALA A 32 5.08 7.56 -19.54
CA ALA A 32 4.34 6.46 -20.15
C ALA A 32 5.27 5.36 -20.73
N GLY A 33 6.40 5.75 -21.33
CA GLY A 33 7.40 4.80 -21.79
C GLY A 33 8.04 4.00 -20.65
N ALA A 34 8.37 4.66 -19.54
CA ALA A 34 8.91 4.02 -18.35
C ALA A 34 7.90 3.02 -17.74
N ASP A 35 6.64 3.44 -17.59
CA ASP A 35 5.57 2.61 -17.06
C ASP A 35 5.40 1.31 -17.85
N VAL A 36 5.47 1.39 -19.18
CA VAL A 36 5.37 0.18 -20.01
C VAL A 36 6.55 -0.75 -19.78
N PHE A 37 7.77 -0.22 -19.74
CA PHE A 37 8.94 -1.06 -19.50
C PHE A 37 8.87 -1.72 -18.12
N LEU A 38 8.41 -0.99 -17.11
CA LEU A 38 8.21 -1.53 -15.76
C LEU A 38 7.13 -2.61 -15.74
N ALA A 39 5.96 -2.34 -16.32
CA ALA A 39 4.86 -3.30 -16.44
C ALA A 39 5.24 -4.56 -17.24
N SER A 40 6.20 -4.43 -18.16
CA SER A 40 6.73 -5.53 -18.97
C SER A 40 7.91 -6.26 -18.32
N GLY A 41 8.23 -5.96 -17.06
CA GLY A 41 9.33 -6.62 -16.33
C GLY A 41 10.73 -6.21 -16.82
N GLN A 42 10.88 -5.03 -17.42
CA GLN A 42 12.13 -4.51 -17.97
C GLN A 42 12.61 -3.24 -17.21
N PRO A 43 12.83 -3.30 -15.87
CA PRO A 43 13.15 -2.11 -15.08
C PRO A 43 14.48 -1.46 -15.46
N ARG A 44 15.50 -2.24 -15.87
CA ARG A 44 16.76 -1.71 -16.41
C ARG A 44 16.56 -0.86 -17.67
N LYS A 45 15.58 -1.23 -18.50
CA LYS A 45 15.25 -0.47 -19.72
C LYS A 45 14.50 0.81 -19.37
N ALA A 46 13.56 0.76 -18.42
CA ALA A 46 12.89 1.94 -17.87
C ALA A 46 13.88 2.95 -17.28
N LEU A 47 14.85 2.47 -16.48
CA LEU A 47 15.86 3.33 -15.87
C LEU A 47 16.73 4.04 -16.93
N ARG A 48 17.21 3.30 -17.93
CA ARG A 48 17.98 3.89 -19.04
C ARG A 48 17.14 4.86 -19.87
N TRP A 49 15.88 4.52 -20.12
CA TRP A 49 14.94 5.36 -20.86
C TRP A 49 14.73 6.73 -20.19
N LEU A 50 14.52 6.73 -18.87
CA LEU A 50 14.38 7.97 -18.11
C LEU A 50 15.71 8.72 -17.98
N HIS A 51 16.82 8.01 -17.75
CA HIS A 51 18.15 8.61 -17.63
C HIS A 51 18.52 9.48 -18.84
N SER A 52 18.24 9.01 -20.07
CA SER A 52 18.56 9.79 -21.28
C SER A 52 17.65 10.99 -21.53
N ARG A 53 16.54 11.10 -20.79
CA ARG A 53 15.51 12.16 -20.96
C ARG A 53 15.52 13.19 -19.83
N ILE A 54 16.10 12.85 -18.69
CA ILE A 54 16.27 13.80 -17.60
C ILE A 54 17.43 14.75 -17.92
N VAL A 55 17.08 15.92 -18.42
CA VAL A 55 18.01 17.04 -18.53
C VAL A 55 18.03 17.75 -17.18
N VAL A 56 19.16 17.67 -16.46
CA VAL A 56 19.39 18.42 -15.21
C VAL A 56 19.34 19.91 -15.54
N PRO A 57 18.30 20.63 -15.11
CA PRO A 57 18.07 21.99 -15.59
C PRO A 57 18.91 23.00 -14.79
N ALA A 58 19.24 24.14 -15.42
CA ALA A 58 19.77 25.31 -14.69
C ALA A 58 18.73 25.95 -13.75
N LYS A 59 17.43 25.66 -13.96
CA LYS A 59 16.31 26.07 -13.10
C LYS A 59 15.55 24.84 -12.58
N PRO A 60 15.41 24.64 -11.26
CA PRO A 60 14.96 23.36 -10.69
C PRO A 60 13.55 22.90 -11.08
N SER A 61 12.62 23.80 -11.42
CA SER A 61 11.18 23.46 -11.52
C SER A 61 10.76 22.71 -12.79
N PHE A 62 11.66 22.48 -13.74
CA PHE A 62 11.38 21.65 -14.93
C PHE A 62 11.90 20.23 -14.69
N ASN A 63 11.12 19.20 -15.01
CA ASN A 63 11.46 17.77 -14.92
C ASN A 63 11.55 17.15 -13.51
N GLU A 64 11.22 17.85 -12.41
CA GLU A 64 11.20 17.21 -11.08
C GLU A 64 10.23 16.03 -11.03
N ASP A 65 9.12 16.09 -11.77
CA ASP A 65 8.12 15.02 -11.82
C ASP A 65 8.72 13.69 -12.31
N LEU A 66 9.69 13.72 -13.23
CA LEU A 66 10.38 12.51 -13.70
C LEU A 66 11.29 11.88 -12.65
N LEU A 67 11.65 12.62 -11.58
CA LEU A 67 12.48 12.07 -10.50
C LEU A 67 11.75 11.00 -9.69
N VAL A 68 10.41 11.08 -9.59
CA VAL A 68 9.62 10.03 -8.94
C VAL A 68 9.74 8.74 -9.75
N ASP A 69 9.46 8.80 -11.06
CA ASP A 69 9.52 7.65 -11.96
C ASP A 69 10.94 7.08 -12.08
N PHE A 70 11.95 7.96 -12.07
CA PHE A 70 13.35 7.56 -12.13
C PHE A 70 13.79 6.84 -10.86
N ALA A 71 13.44 7.36 -9.68
CA ALA A 71 13.70 6.69 -8.42
C ALA A 71 12.96 5.35 -8.34
N HIS A 72 11.72 5.30 -8.82
CA HIS A 72 10.95 4.06 -8.91
C HIS A 72 11.64 3.02 -9.82
N ALA A 73 12.04 3.40 -11.03
CA ALA A 73 12.74 2.52 -11.96
C ALA A 73 14.11 2.04 -11.43
N ALA A 74 14.83 2.90 -10.72
CA ALA A 74 16.08 2.54 -10.05
C ALA A 74 15.84 1.52 -8.94
N ALA A 75 14.81 1.73 -8.11
CA ALA A 75 14.46 0.82 -7.03
C ALA A 75 13.93 -0.53 -7.53
N GLU A 76 13.14 -0.56 -8.61
CA GLU A 76 12.74 -1.79 -9.29
C GLU A 76 13.93 -2.54 -9.90
N THR A 77 14.90 -1.81 -10.45
CA THR A 77 16.14 -2.38 -10.98
C THR A 77 17.00 -3.00 -9.87
N ALA A 78 17.15 -2.29 -8.74
CA ALA A 78 17.87 -2.79 -7.58
C ALA A 78 17.18 -4.03 -6.97
N ARG A 79 15.85 -4.03 -6.88
CA ARG A 79 15.07 -5.20 -6.42
C ARG A 79 15.29 -6.40 -7.34
N ALA A 80 15.15 -6.23 -8.65
CA ALA A 80 15.37 -7.32 -9.61
C ALA A 80 16.80 -7.88 -9.55
N ALA A 81 17.80 -7.04 -9.28
CA ALA A 81 19.18 -7.47 -9.07
C ALA A 81 19.35 -8.28 -7.77
N ARG A 82 18.73 -7.85 -6.66
CA ARG A 82 18.71 -8.62 -5.40
C ARG A 82 18.05 -9.98 -5.56
N ASP A 83 16.89 -10.03 -6.23
CA ASP A 83 16.14 -11.27 -6.49
C ASP A 83 16.97 -12.26 -7.34
N ALA A 84 17.87 -11.73 -8.18
CA ALA A 84 18.79 -12.51 -9.00
C ALA A 84 20.17 -12.76 -8.35
N GLU A 85 20.38 -12.30 -7.11
CA GLU A 85 21.67 -12.35 -6.39
C GLU A 85 22.84 -11.68 -7.16
N ASP A 86 22.55 -10.66 -7.97
CA ASP A 86 23.51 -9.92 -8.80
C ASP A 86 23.94 -8.61 -8.11
N ALA A 87 24.92 -8.71 -7.20
CA ALA A 87 25.42 -7.58 -6.42
C ALA A 87 26.02 -6.45 -7.28
N ASN A 88 26.60 -6.78 -8.44
CA ASN A 88 27.18 -5.78 -9.34
C ASN A 88 26.07 -4.94 -10.00
N ALA A 89 25.00 -5.58 -10.46
CA ALA A 89 23.88 -4.85 -11.02
C ALA A 89 23.09 -4.05 -9.98
N GLU A 90 23.01 -4.54 -8.73
CA GLU A 90 22.44 -3.76 -7.64
C GLU A 90 23.26 -2.48 -7.42
N ALA A 91 24.58 -2.61 -7.31
CA ALA A 91 25.49 -1.47 -7.14
C ALA A 91 25.38 -0.48 -8.31
N GLN A 92 25.26 -0.97 -9.54
CA GLN A 92 25.09 -0.11 -10.72
C GLN A 92 23.77 0.67 -10.69
N ALA A 93 22.68 0.06 -10.23
CA ALA A 93 21.39 0.74 -10.11
C ALA A 93 21.45 1.88 -9.07
N LEU A 94 22.07 1.61 -7.93
CA LEU A 94 22.31 2.60 -6.87
C LEU A 94 23.19 3.75 -7.37
N ALA A 95 24.32 3.44 -8.01
CA ALA A 95 25.22 4.44 -8.57
C ALA A 95 24.51 5.33 -9.61
N THR A 96 23.71 4.73 -10.50
CA THR A 96 22.94 5.48 -11.50
C THR A 96 21.96 6.47 -10.84
N LEU A 97 21.31 6.07 -9.75
CA LEU A 97 20.46 6.96 -8.97
C LEU A 97 21.26 8.09 -8.33
N ASP A 98 22.31 7.74 -7.59
CA ASP A 98 23.09 8.69 -6.81
C ASP A 98 23.84 9.70 -7.70
N GLU A 99 24.34 9.29 -8.86
CA GLU A 99 24.99 10.17 -9.84
C GLU A 99 24.04 11.23 -10.40
N LEU A 100 22.79 10.85 -10.72
CA LEU A 100 21.78 11.82 -11.17
C LEU A 100 21.45 12.81 -10.05
N LEU A 101 21.22 12.30 -8.82
CA LEU A 101 20.85 13.14 -7.68
C LEU A 101 21.97 14.09 -7.26
N ALA A 102 23.24 13.65 -7.33
CA ALA A 102 24.40 14.49 -7.04
C ALA A 102 24.55 15.68 -8.00
N ARG A 103 24.02 15.55 -9.22
CA ARG A 103 23.99 16.63 -10.21
C ARG A 103 22.83 17.60 -10.00
N TRP A 104 21.82 17.25 -9.20
CA TRP A 104 20.66 18.11 -9.00
C TRP A 104 21.04 19.34 -8.17
N PRO A 105 20.75 20.57 -8.62
CA PRO A 105 21.31 21.79 -8.03
C PRO A 105 20.74 22.15 -6.65
N THR A 106 19.52 21.69 -6.36
CA THR A 106 18.81 21.96 -5.10
C THR A 106 18.14 20.68 -4.62
N GLU A 107 17.67 20.65 -3.37
CA GLU A 107 16.82 19.54 -2.94
C GLU A 107 15.54 19.50 -3.82
N PRO A 108 15.20 18.36 -4.45
CA PRO A 108 14.02 18.26 -5.30
C PRO A 108 12.72 18.61 -4.56
N PHE A 109 11.76 19.21 -5.28
CA PHE A 109 10.44 19.56 -4.76
C PHE A 109 10.53 20.54 -3.57
N THR A 110 11.42 21.53 -3.67
CA THR A 110 11.54 22.65 -2.70
C THR A 110 11.23 24.02 -3.30
N SER A 111 10.92 24.09 -4.59
CA SER A 111 10.58 25.34 -5.28
C SER A 111 9.24 25.93 -4.79
N GLU A 112 9.03 27.22 -5.08
CA GLU A 112 8.29 28.28 -4.33
C GLU A 112 6.92 27.98 -3.66
N ARG A 113 6.29 26.82 -3.87
CA ARG A 113 5.07 26.42 -3.14
C ARG A 113 5.09 24.94 -2.74
N PRO A 114 5.93 24.53 -1.77
CA PRO A 114 6.03 23.14 -1.29
C PRO A 114 4.76 22.60 -0.64
N ASP A 115 3.79 23.47 -0.33
CA ASP A 115 2.50 23.13 0.27
C ASP A 115 1.40 22.80 -0.76
N VAL A 116 1.69 22.93 -2.06
CA VAL A 116 0.78 22.42 -3.10
C VAL A 116 0.68 20.91 -2.94
N VAL A 117 -0.56 20.43 -2.88
CA VAL A 117 -0.88 19.03 -2.59
C VAL A 117 -0.10 18.06 -3.50
N ASP A 118 -0.03 18.36 -4.80
CA ASP A 118 0.70 17.55 -5.79
C ASP A 118 2.21 17.54 -5.54
N THR A 119 2.82 18.69 -5.27
CA THR A 119 4.26 18.79 -4.97
C THR A 119 4.61 18.05 -3.67
N ALA A 120 3.76 18.16 -2.65
CA ALA A 120 3.95 17.45 -1.39
C ALA A 120 3.81 15.92 -1.55
N MET A 121 2.90 15.47 -2.42
CA MET A 121 2.76 14.06 -2.80
C MET A 121 3.98 13.57 -3.58
N ALA A 122 4.37 14.26 -4.66
CA ALA A 122 5.52 13.89 -5.47
C ALA A 122 6.81 13.80 -4.63
N LYS A 123 7.03 14.77 -3.74
CA LYS A 123 8.15 14.76 -2.80
C LYS A 123 8.15 13.55 -1.87
N ALA A 124 6.98 13.16 -1.37
CA ALA A 124 6.87 12.01 -0.46
C ALA A 124 7.12 10.69 -1.19
N LEU A 125 6.57 10.52 -2.39
CA LEU A 125 6.82 9.37 -3.26
C LEU A 125 8.29 9.26 -3.64
N TYR A 126 8.89 10.36 -4.13
CA TYR A 126 10.30 10.43 -4.49
C TYR A 126 11.21 10.00 -3.32
N ARG A 127 11.02 10.57 -2.13
CA ARG A 127 11.85 10.21 -0.96
C ARG A 127 11.69 8.74 -0.56
N ALA A 128 10.46 8.21 -0.62
CA ALA A 128 10.19 6.82 -0.30
C ALA A 128 10.85 5.87 -1.32
N GLU A 129 10.82 6.22 -2.61
CA GLU A 129 11.46 5.44 -3.68
C GLU A 129 12.98 5.47 -3.59
N VAL A 130 13.60 6.62 -3.32
CA VAL A 130 15.05 6.71 -3.08
C VAL A 130 15.48 5.84 -1.90
N ALA A 131 14.76 5.92 -0.78
CA ALA A 131 15.04 5.11 0.40
C ALA A 131 14.83 3.60 0.12
N ARG A 132 13.82 3.23 -0.68
CA ARG A 132 13.59 1.86 -1.12
C ARG A 132 14.73 1.35 -2.01
N CYS A 133 15.18 2.17 -2.97
CA CYS A 133 16.32 1.83 -3.83
C CYS A 133 17.54 1.48 -2.98
N ARG A 134 17.88 2.37 -2.04
CA ARG A 134 19.03 2.24 -1.12
C ARG A 134 18.86 1.19 -0.02
N GLY A 135 17.67 0.60 0.13
CA GLY A 135 17.39 -0.37 1.19
C GLY A 135 17.45 0.24 2.60
N GLU A 136 17.14 1.53 2.75
CA GLU A 136 17.23 2.23 4.03
C GLU A 136 16.20 1.67 5.03
N ALA A 137 16.61 1.47 6.28
CA ALA A 137 15.71 1.01 7.34
C ALA A 137 14.56 1.99 7.63
N GLY A 138 14.78 3.29 7.40
CA GLY A 138 13.80 4.36 7.60
C GLY A 138 12.67 4.41 6.58
N GLN A 139 12.73 3.62 5.50
CA GLN A 139 11.77 3.70 4.39
C GLN A 139 10.30 3.48 4.80
N ILE A 140 10.03 2.75 5.88
CA ILE A 140 8.66 2.50 6.37
C ILE A 140 7.96 3.82 6.74
N GLN A 141 8.65 4.75 7.40
CA GLN A 141 8.04 6.03 7.76
C GLN A 141 7.87 6.95 6.55
N LEU A 142 8.75 6.84 5.56
CA LEU A 142 8.63 7.56 4.29
C LEU A 142 7.42 7.05 3.49
N TRP A 143 7.21 5.74 3.45
CA TRP A 143 6.03 5.15 2.81
C TRP A 143 4.72 5.54 3.51
N ARG A 144 4.69 5.57 4.85
CA ARG A 144 3.52 6.08 5.61
C ARG A 144 3.20 7.52 5.24
N ARG A 145 4.22 8.38 5.18
CA ARG A 145 4.04 9.76 4.74
C ARG A 145 3.58 9.86 3.29
N ALA A 146 4.06 8.99 2.40
CA ALA A 146 3.59 8.94 1.02
C ALA A 146 2.11 8.56 0.94
N ILE A 147 1.66 7.56 1.72
CA ILE A 147 0.24 7.20 1.82
C ILE A 147 -0.61 8.41 2.24
N ASP A 148 -0.23 9.12 3.31
CA ASP A 148 -0.98 10.29 3.80
C ASP A 148 -1.08 11.39 2.73
N ARG A 149 0.00 11.61 1.97
CA ARG A 149 0.02 12.64 0.91
C ARG A 149 -0.76 12.23 -0.33
N CYS A 150 -0.69 10.97 -0.74
CA CYS A 150 -1.52 10.46 -1.83
C CYS A 150 -3.01 10.52 -1.47
N HIS A 151 -3.35 10.19 -0.22
CA HIS A 151 -4.71 10.30 0.30
C HIS A 151 -5.22 11.75 0.26
N ALA A 152 -4.41 12.70 0.75
CA ALA A 152 -4.75 14.13 0.69
C ALA A 152 -4.91 14.67 -0.75
N ALA A 153 -4.21 14.07 -1.71
CA ALA A 153 -4.32 14.39 -3.14
C ALA A 153 -5.48 13.68 -3.85
N GLY A 154 -6.14 12.71 -3.21
CA GLY A 154 -7.12 11.84 -3.87
C GLY A 154 -6.49 10.92 -4.92
N ALA A 155 -5.18 10.67 -4.85
CA ALA A 155 -4.44 9.90 -5.83
C ALA A 155 -4.50 8.39 -5.51
N LEU A 156 -5.62 7.76 -5.84
CA LEU A 156 -5.94 6.37 -5.47
C LEU A 156 -4.87 5.36 -5.90
N TRP A 157 -4.35 5.48 -7.12
CA TRP A 157 -3.33 4.57 -7.64
C TRP A 157 -1.99 4.68 -6.89
N PRO A 158 -1.34 5.86 -6.79
CA PRO A 158 -0.14 6.03 -5.97
C PRO A 158 -0.32 5.66 -4.49
N GLU A 159 -1.50 5.90 -3.93
CA GLU A 159 -1.82 5.53 -2.54
C GLU A 159 -1.80 4.01 -2.35
N ALA A 160 -2.45 3.26 -3.25
CA ALA A 160 -2.50 1.80 -3.20
C ALA A 160 -1.10 1.17 -3.40
N THR A 161 -0.31 1.69 -4.34
CA THR A 161 1.08 1.24 -4.55
C THR A 161 1.95 1.55 -3.33
N SER A 162 1.79 2.73 -2.72
CA SER A 162 2.51 3.10 -1.49
C SER A 162 2.16 2.19 -0.31
N ARG A 163 0.90 1.76 -0.18
CA ARG A 163 0.48 0.78 0.83
C ARG A 163 1.15 -0.58 0.62
N LEU A 164 1.19 -1.07 -0.62
CA LEU A 164 1.89 -2.30 -0.97
C LEU A 164 3.38 -2.21 -0.59
N ARG A 165 4.09 -1.16 -1.03
CA ARG A 165 5.51 -0.97 -0.71
C ARG A 165 5.78 -0.80 0.80
N CYS A 166 4.89 -0.13 1.54
CA CYS A 166 4.97 -0.06 2.99
C CYS A 166 4.87 -1.45 3.64
N ALA A 167 3.91 -2.27 3.18
CA ALA A 167 3.72 -3.62 3.69
C ALA A 167 4.93 -4.53 3.38
N GLU A 168 5.48 -4.44 2.16
CA GLU A 168 6.73 -5.13 1.78
C GLU A 168 7.88 -4.78 2.73
N ALA A 169 8.13 -3.48 2.95
CA ALA A 169 9.19 -3.02 3.84
C ALA A 169 8.99 -3.50 5.29
N MET A 170 7.76 -3.48 5.80
CA MET A 170 7.44 -4.01 7.13
C MET A 170 7.68 -5.52 7.22
N LEU A 171 7.27 -6.30 6.20
CA LEU A 171 7.49 -7.74 6.16
C LEU A 171 8.98 -8.10 6.07
N ALA A 172 9.77 -7.33 5.32
CA ALA A 172 11.22 -7.51 5.21
C ALA A 172 11.93 -7.36 6.57
N THR A 173 11.42 -6.49 7.45
CA THR A 173 11.91 -6.37 8.85
C THR A 173 11.38 -7.47 9.80
N GLY A 174 10.57 -8.40 9.29
CA GLY A 174 9.94 -9.48 10.07
C GLY A 174 8.64 -9.08 10.80
N SER A 175 8.13 -7.86 10.60
CA SER A 175 6.88 -7.40 11.22
C SER A 175 5.67 -8.09 10.59
N ARG A 176 4.83 -8.72 11.43
CA ARG A 176 3.58 -9.39 11.02
C ARG A 176 2.39 -8.87 11.83
N THR A 177 2.28 -7.55 11.90
CA THR A 177 1.25 -6.86 12.68
C THR A 177 -0.08 -6.79 11.94
N SER A 178 -1.15 -6.46 12.67
CA SER A 178 -2.47 -6.15 12.08
C SER A 178 -2.37 -5.01 11.07
N THR A 179 -1.47 -4.05 11.28
CA THR A 179 -1.18 -2.95 10.34
C THR A 179 -0.74 -3.45 8.96
N VAL A 180 0.12 -4.47 8.88
CA VAL A 180 0.52 -5.05 7.58
C VAL A 180 -0.69 -5.64 6.87
N SER A 181 -1.55 -6.35 7.61
CA SER A 181 -2.77 -6.92 7.03
C SER A 181 -3.71 -5.83 6.52
N GLU A 182 -3.85 -4.73 7.26
CA GLU A 182 -4.71 -3.61 6.88
C GLU A 182 -4.20 -2.89 5.62
N LEU A 183 -2.90 -2.61 5.54
CA LEU A 183 -2.27 -2.01 4.35
C LEU A 183 -2.54 -2.85 3.10
N LEU A 184 -2.36 -4.17 3.19
CA LEU A 184 -2.59 -5.07 2.07
C LEU A 184 -4.07 -5.16 1.67
N ARG A 185 -4.99 -5.17 2.62
CA ARG A 185 -6.43 -5.17 2.33
C ARG A 185 -6.87 -3.87 1.65
N GLN A 186 -6.43 -2.72 2.15
CA GLN A 186 -6.75 -1.41 1.54
C GLN A 186 -6.16 -1.29 0.14
N ALA A 187 -4.91 -1.73 -0.06
CA ALA A 187 -4.29 -1.80 -1.38
C ALA A 187 -5.08 -2.73 -2.33
N HIS A 188 -5.51 -3.91 -1.84
CA HIS A 188 -6.31 -4.87 -2.61
C HIS A 188 -7.67 -4.29 -3.01
N ALA A 189 -8.39 -3.68 -2.07
CA ALA A 189 -9.69 -3.06 -2.31
C ALA A 189 -9.59 -1.97 -3.39
N THR A 190 -8.59 -1.08 -3.27
CA THR A 190 -8.34 -0.02 -4.25
C THR A 190 -7.98 -0.61 -5.63
N ALA A 191 -7.13 -1.64 -5.68
CA ALA A 191 -6.77 -2.31 -6.93
C ALA A 191 -7.98 -2.97 -7.62
N VAL A 192 -8.92 -3.53 -6.85
CA VAL A 192 -10.18 -4.07 -7.36
C VAL A 192 -11.08 -2.96 -7.90
N GLU A 193 -11.25 -1.87 -7.16
CA GLU A 193 -12.06 -0.72 -7.57
C GLU A 193 -11.56 -0.09 -8.87
N LEU A 194 -10.24 0.08 -8.99
CA LEU A 194 -9.60 0.65 -10.19
C LEU A 194 -9.53 -0.35 -11.36
N GLY A 195 -9.86 -1.63 -11.15
CA GLY A 195 -9.66 -2.68 -12.16
C GLY A 195 -8.17 -2.93 -12.49
N ALA A 196 -7.26 -2.54 -11.61
CA ALA A 196 -5.83 -2.57 -11.85
C ALA A 196 -5.23 -3.96 -11.61
N GLN A 197 -5.40 -4.84 -12.59
CA GLN A 197 -5.01 -6.24 -12.51
C GLN A 197 -3.54 -6.49 -12.12
N PRO A 198 -2.54 -5.73 -12.63
CA PRO A 198 -1.14 -5.92 -12.24
C PRO A 198 -0.91 -5.70 -10.74
N LEU A 199 -1.39 -4.58 -10.19
CA LEU A 199 -1.27 -4.28 -8.77
C LEU A 199 -2.02 -5.29 -7.91
N ARG A 200 -3.22 -5.70 -8.33
CA ARG A 200 -3.99 -6.73 -7.65
C ARG A 200 -3.19 -8.04 -7.53
N ASN A 201 -2.55 -8.47 -8.61
CA ASN A 201 -1.74 -9.69 -8.62
C ASN A 201 -0.53 -9.57 -7.67
N GLU A 202 0.14 -8.41 -7.63
CA GLU A 202 1.25 -8.16 -6.71
C GLU A 202 0.80 -8.25 -5.24
N VAL A 203 -0.30 -7.56 -4.89
CA VAL A 203 -0.86 -7.59 -3.53
C VAL A 203 -1.27 -9.01 -3.12
N GLU A 204 -1.95 -9.76 -4.02
CA GLU A 204 -2.34 -11.15 -3.78
C GLU A 204 -1.14 -12.08 -3.62
N SER A 205 -0.07 -11.85 -4.39
CA SER A 205 1.17 -12.62 -4.28
C SER A 205 1.84 -12.41 -2.92
N LEU A 206 2.04 -11.15 -2.54
CA LEU A 206 2.66 -10.81 -1.27
C LEU A 206 1.86 -11.31 -0.07
N ALA A 207 0.53 -11.16 -0.11
CA ALA A 207 -0.34 -11.68 0.94
C ALA A 207 -0.26 -13.20 1.06
N ARG A 208 -0.21 -13.92 -0.07
CA ARG A 208 -0.03 -15.38 -0.08
C ARG A 208 1.30 -15.79 0.55
N MET A 209 2.40 -15.11 0.19
CA MET A 209 3.73 -15.34 0.77
C MET A 209 3.74 -15.06 2.28
N ALA A 210 3.07 -13.99 2.71
CA ALA A 210 2.95 -13.61 4.12
C ALA A 210 1.88 -14.38 4.90
N ARG A 211 1.11 -15.26 4.24
CA ARG A 211 -0.06 -15.98 4.80
C ARG A 211 -1.12 -15.05 5.40
N ILE A 212 -1.35 -13.90 4.76
CA ILE A 212 -2.34 -12.89 5.13
C ILE A 212 -3.61 -13.10 4.31
N THR A 213 -4.77 -13.07 4.96
CA THR A 213 -6.07 -13.10 4.27
C THR A 213 -6.46 -11.70 3.83
N LEU A 214 -6.56 -11.50 2.51
CA LEU A 214 -6.95 -10.23 1.88
C LEU A 214 -8.45 -9.97 1.85
N ARG A 215 -9.26 -11.01 2.00
CA ARG A 215 -10.67 -10.82 2.30
C ARG A 215 -10.72 -10.05 3.61
N GLU A 216 -11.40 -8.90 3.62
CA GLU A 216 -11.81 -8.31 4.89
C GLU A 216 -12.41 -9.43 5.74
N PRO A 217 -12.00 -9.62 7.00
CA PRO A 217 -12.83 -10.37 7.92
C PRO A 217 -14.17 -9.63 7.88
N ALA A 218 -15.16 -10.25 7.23
CA ALA A 218 -16.31 -9.55 6.69
C ALA A 218 -16.71 -8.46 7.66
N ALA A 219 -16.51 -7.20 7.25
CA ALA A 219 -17.27 -6.15 7.86
C ALA A 219 -18.71 -6.62 7.67
N ILE A 220 -19.32 -7.10 8.75
CA ILE A 220 -20.75 -7.32 8.76
C ILE A 220 -21.26 -5.91 8.58
N ALA A 221 -21.47 -5.52 7.31
CA ALA A 221 -22.04 -4.25 6.94
C ALA A 221 -23.29 -4.07 7.79
N ASP A 222 -23.55 -2.84 8.23
CA ASP A 222 -24.76 -2.38 8.90
C ASP A 222 -26.02 -2.72 8.08
N THR A 223 -26.29 -4.00 7.98
CA THR A 223 -27.49 -4.55 7.39
C THR A 223 -28.49 -4.67 8.53
N PRO A 224 -29.81 -4.51 8.25
CA PRO A 224 -30.86 -4.70 9.25
C PRO A 224 -30.74 -6.03 10.02
N ARG A 225 -30.04 -7.00 9.42
CA ARG A 225 -29.72 -8.31 9.97
C ARG A 225 -28.74 -8.26 11.17
N VAL A 226 -27.80 -7.31 11.22
CA VAL A 226 -26.82 -7.14 12.32
C VAL A 226 -27.47 -6.49 13.53
N GLN A 227 -28.28 -5.46 13.29
CA GLN A 227 -29.12 -4.85 14.33
C GLN A 227 -30.10 -5.89 14.89
N GLY A 228 -30.69 -6.72 14.02
CA GLY A 228 -31.50 -7.87 14.43
C GLY A 228 -30.74 -8.91 15.26
N ALA A 229 -29.47 -9.17 14.94
CA ALA A 229 -28.62 -10.09 15.70
C ALA A 229 -28.35 -9.57 17.13
N LEU A 230 -28.01 -8.29 17.30
CA LEU A 230 -27.87 -7.70 18.64
C LEU A 230 -29.19 -7.61 19.40
N ALA A 231 -30.30 -7.34 18.69
CA ALA A 231 -31.64 -7.35 19.29
C ALA A 231 -32.06 -8.75 19.78
N SER A 232 -31.53 -9.81 19.16
CA SER A 232 -31.77 -11.21 19.54
C SER A 232 -30.96 -11.70 20.76
N LEU A 233 -30.03 -10.86 21.27
CA LEU A 233 -29.29 -11.17 22.49
C LEU A 233 -30.21 -11.06 23.71
N THR A 234 -30.09 -12.04 24.59
CA THR A 234 -30.75 -12.03 25.91
C THR A 234 -30.16 -10.91 26.77
N ALA A 235 -30.88 -10.53 27.84
CA ALA A 235 -30.38 -9.54 28.80
C ALA A 235 -28.97 -9.88 29.32
N ARG A 236 -28.73 -11.16 29.64
CA ARG A 236 -27.44 -11.63 30.14
C ARG A 236 -26.33 -11.61 29.09
N GLU A 237 -26.64 -11.93 27.84
CA GLU A 237 -25.68 -11.86 26.74
C GLU A 237 -25.29 -10.42 26.42
N ARG A 238 -26.21 -9.46 26.51
CA ARG A 238 -25.92 -8.02 26.33
C ARG A 238 -25.02 -7.49 27.44
N GLU A 239 -25.29 -7.88 28.68
CA GLU A 239 -24.47 -7.53 29.83
C GLU A 239 -23.04 -8.07 29.67
N ILE A 240 -22.88 -9.34 29.28
CA ILE A 240 -21.57 -9.93 29.00
C ILE A 240 -20.87 -9.22 27.83
N LEU A 241 -21.60 -8.92 26.75
CA LEU A 241 -21.07 -8.18 25.60
C LEU A 241 -20.52 -6.80 26.00
N THR A 242 -21.17 -6.12 26.95
CA THR A 242 -20.68 -4.84 27.50
C THR A 242 -19.31 -5.01 28.16
N PHE A 243 -19.10 -6.09 28.92
CA PHE A 243 -17.79 -6.37 29.48
C PHE A 243 -16.75 -6.79 28.43
N LEU A 244 -17.17 -7.44 27.34
CA LEU A 244 -16.28 -7.75 26.22
C LEU A 244 -15.78 -6.47 25.52
N VAL A 245 -16.66 -5.49 25.32
CA VAL A 245 -16.32 -4.15 24.80
C VAL A 245 -15.31 -3.46 25.73
N ALA A 246 -15.51 -3.57 27.04
CA ALA A 246 -14.56 -3.07 28.04
C ALA A 246 -13.25 -3.88 28.17
N GLY A 247 -13.00 -4.86 27.29
CA GLY A 247 -11.76 -5.64 27.26
C GLY A 247 -11.59 -6.67 28.39
N ARG A 248 -12.64 -6.95 29.18
CA ARG A 248 -12.55 -7.83 30.36
C ARG A 248 -12.39 -9.30 30.00
N THR A 249 -11.50 -10.01 30.68
CA THR A 249 -11.32 -11.46 30.54
C THR A 249 -12.53 -12.25 31.07
N ASN A 250 -12.68 -13.52 30.65
CA ASN A 250 -13.78 -14.37 31.15
C ASN A 250 -13.73 -14.55 32.67
N HIS A 251 -12.54 -14.48 33.28
CA HIS A 251 -12.37 -14.54 34.72
C HIS A 251 -12.90 -13.26 35.40
N GLU A 252 -12.52 -12.08 34.91
CA GLU A 252 -13.03 -10.81 35.42
C GLU A 252 -14.56 -10.70 35.27
N ILE A 253 -15.11 -11.15 34.13
CA ILE A 253 -16.56 -11.18 33.89
C ILE A 253 -17.25 -12.12 34.88
N ALA A 254 -16.69 -13.31 35.08
CA ALA A 254 -17.22 -14.30 36.02
C ALA A 254 -17.28 -13.74 37.45
N THR A 255 -16.22 -13.04 37.87
CA THR A 255 -16.14 -12.37 39.17
C THR A 255 -17.15 -11.23 39.28
N ALA A 256 -17.21 -10.34 38.29
CA ALA A 256 -18.14 -9.21 38.29
C ALA A 256 -19.61 -9.65 38.32
N LEU A 257 -19.92 -10.79 37.70
CA LEU A 257 -21.26 -11.29 37.52
C LEU A 257 -21.65 -12.43 38.48
N VAL A 258 -20.75 -12.79 39.41
CA VAL A 258 -20.88 -13.86 40.42
C VAL A 258 -21.36 -15.18 39.79
N ILE A 259 -20.66 -15.63 38.74
CA ILE A 259 -20.93 -16.89 38.03
C ILE A 259 -19.62 -17.63 37.69
N SER A 260 -19.71 -18.86 37.17
CA SER A 260 -18.52 -19.60 36.76
C SER A 260 -17.93 -19.08 35.44
N THR A 261 -16.61 -19.19 35.27
CA THR A 261 -15.91 -18.90 34.00
C THR A 261 -16.40 -19.77 32.85
N LYS A 262 -16.80 -21.01 33.14
CA LYS A 262 -17.43 -21.93 32.18
C LYS A 262 -18.75 -21.38 31.67
N THR A 263 -19.59 -20.82 32.55
CA THR A 263 -20.85 -20.17 32.20
C THR A 263 -20.62 -18.95 31.29
N VAL A 264 -19.63 -18.11 31.62
CA VAL A 264 -19.24 -16.99 30.75
C VAL A 264 -18.81 -17.47 29.38
N SER A 265 -17.99 -18.53 29.31
CA SER A 265 -17.54 -19.11 28.03
C SER A 265 -18.71 -19.54 27.15
N VAL A 266 -19.71 -20.21 27.73
CA VAL A 266 -20.94 -20.62 27.02
C VAL A 266 -21.71 -19.41 26.48
N HIS A 267 -21.85 -18.35 27.29
CA HIS A 267 -22.50 -17.12 26.82
C HIS A 267 -21.70 -16.44 25.71
N VAL A 268 -20.36 -16.39 25.79
CA VAL A 268 -19.50 -15.87 24.73
C VAL A 268 -19.70 -16.67 23.44
N THR A 269 -19.69 -18.00 23.50
CA THR A 269 -19.98 -18.85 22.32
C THR A 269 -21.36 -18.56 21.73
N ASN A 270 -22.38 -18.37 22.55
CA ASN A 270 -23.73 -18.02 22.08
C ASN A 270 -23.79 -16.62 21.46
N ILE A 271 -23.09 -15.64 22.03
CA ILE A 271 -22.93 -14.31 21.46
C ILE A 271 -22.32 -14.45 20.07
N LEU A 272 -21.14 -15.08 19.95
CA LEU A 272 -20.44 -15.30 18.68
C LEU A 272 -21.34 -15.92 17.61
N ARG A 273 -22.09 -16.97 17.99
CA ARG A 273 -23.04 -17.65 17.10
C ARG A 273 -24.18 -16.72 16.67
N LYS A 274 -24.75 -15.92 17.57
CA LYS A 274 -25.87 -15.01 17.28
C LYS A 274 -25.44 -13.79 16.48
N THR A 275 -24.24 -13.27 16.74
CA THR A 275 -23.66 -12.11 16.04
C THR A 275 -22.96 -12.48 14.73
N GLY A 276 -22.74 -13.77 14.46
CA GLY A 276 -22.02 -14.25 13.27
C GLY A 276 -20.52 -13.94 13.30
N THR A 277 -19.95 -13.65 14.47
CA THR A 277 -18.54 -13.33 14.66
C THR A 277 -17.75 -14.57 15.06
N SER A 278 -16.50 -14.67 14.64
CA SER A 278 -15.63 -15.83 14.91
C SER A 278 -14.80 -15.66 16.18
N THR A 279 -14.57 -14.42 16.61
CA THR A 279 -13.77 -14.12 17.80
C THR A 279 -14.44 -13.13 18.74
N ARG A 280 -14.07 -13.18 20.02
CA ARG A 280 -14.55 -12.21 21.03
C ARG A 280 -14.17 -10.76 20.72
N VAL A 281 -13.04 -10.57 20.04
CA VAL A 281 -12.56 -9.25 19.62
C VAL A 281 -13.45 -8.72 18.50
N GLU A 282 -13.81 -9.57 17.54
CA GLU A 282 -14.79 -9.22 16.50
C GLU A 282 -16.16 -8.88 17.09
N ALA A 283 -16.63 -9.64 18.09
CA ALA A 283 -17.89 -9.33 18.77
C ALA A 283 -17.88 -7.99 19.50
N ALA A 284 -16.77 -7.65 20.18
CA ALA A 284 -16.59 -6.37 20.86
C ALA A 284 -16.55 -5.21 19.85
N ALA A 285 -15.75 -5.33 18.80
CA ALA A 285 -15.65 -4.32 17.74
C ALA A 285 -16.96 -4.13 16.97
N LEU A 286 -17.78 -5.19 16.83
CA LEU A 286 -19.12 -5.09 16.25
C LEU A 286 -20.05 -4.24 17.12
N ALA A 287 -20.05 -4.45 18.43
CA ALA A 287 -20.91 -3.74 19.37
C ALA A 287 -20.52 -2.25 19.49
N ASP A 288 -19.22 -1.94 19.52
CA ASP A 288 -18.70 -0.58 19.65
C ASP A 288 -19.02 0.31 18.43
N ARG A 289 -18.89 -0.26 17.21
CA ARG A 289 -19.27 0.42 15.97
C ARG A 289 -20.76 0.77 15.92
N LEU A 290 -21.61 -0.14 16.38
CA LEU A 290 -23.07 0.05 16.41
C LEU A 290 -23.57 0.98 17.51
N ALA A 291 -22.79 1.18 18.58
CA ALA A 291 -23.06 2.21 19.57
C ALA A 291 -22.74 3.60 18.97
N THR A 292 -21.58 3.72 18.33
CA THR A 292 -21.11 4.97 17.71
C THR A 292 -22.00 5.43 16.54
N SER A 293 -22.62 4.51 15.79
CA SER A 293 -23.54 4.85 14.69
C SER A 293 -24.95 5.26 15.11
N ARG A 294 -25.31 5.13 16.41
CA ARG A 294 -26.60 5.59 16.96
C ARG A 294 -26.54 7.00 17.55
N ASP A 295 -25.32 7.51 17.78
CA ASP A 295 -25.07 8.83 18.37
C ASP A 295 -24.85 9.94 17.32
N ASN A 296 -24.99 9.61 16.02
CA ASN A 296 -24.92 10.50 14.86
C ASN A 296 -26.28 10.57 14.15
#